data_AF-A0A925TBI5-F1
#
_entry.id   AF-A0A925TBI5-F1
#
_cell.length_a   1.000
_cell.length_b   1.000
_cell.length_c   1.000
_cell.angle_alpha   90.00
_cell.angle_beta   90.00
_cell.angle_gamma   90.00
#
_symmetry.space_group_name_H-M   'P 1'
#
loop_
_entity.id
_entity.type
_entity.pdbx_description
1 polymer ?
#
loop_
_entity_poly.entity_id
_entity_poly.type
_entity_poly.pdbx_seq_one_letter_code
_entity_poly.pdbx_strand_id
1 'polypeptide(L)' 'MTNNLSVVDCTIRDMSETGARIVCGDQTAVPREFRFVTPGEGLMRNAKVVWRRGNQLGIRFTSEARQAPLRKW' A
#
# COMPACT_ATOMS: atom_id res chain seq x y z
N MET A 1 -1.77 17.81 17.38
CA MET A 1 -1.21 17.32 16.10
C MET A 1 -1.99 16.06 15.73
N THR A 2 -3.01 16.18 14.89
CA THR A 2 -3.86 15.05 14.49
C THR A 2 -3.11 14.22 13.44
N ASN A 3 -2.58 13.06 13.83
CA ASN A 3 -2.10 12.06 12.87
C ASN A 3 -3.31 11.50 12.11
N ASN A 4 -3.64 12.08 10.97
CA ASN A 4 -4.71 11.62 10.09
C ASN A 4 -4.27 10.34 9.37
N LEU A 5 -4.50 9.18 9.99
CA LEU A 5 -4.26 7.86 9.40
C LEU A 5 -5.48 7.44 8.58
N SER A 6 -5.53 7.83 7.30
CA SER A 6 -6.53 7.32 6.36
C SER A 6 -6.12 5.93 5.84
N VAL A 7 -7.09 5.02 5.80
CA VAL A 7 -6.94 3.70 5.15
C VAL A 7 -7.58 3.81 3.77
N VAL A 8 -6.87 3.34 2.75
CA VAL A 8 -7.40 3.23 1.39
C VAL A 8 -7.46 1.76 1.05
N ASP A 9 -8.68 1.27 0.81
CA ASP A 9 -8.86 -0.10 0.33
C ASP A 9 -8.41 -0.20 -1.12
N CYS A 10 -7.66 -1.26 -1.40
CA CYS A 10 -7.15 -1.53 -2.74
C CYS A 10 -7.14 -3.04 -3.00
N THR A 11 -7.25 -3.39 -4.28
CA THR A 11 -7.14 -4.76 -4.76
C THR A 11 -5.76 -4.95 -5.37
N ILE A 12 -5.01 -5.93 -4.85
CA ILE A 12 -3.74 -6.36 -5.43
C ILE A 12 -4.05 -7.12 -6.72
N ARG A 13 -3.51 -6.65 -7.85
CA ARG A 13 -3.62 -7.33 -9.15
C ARG A 13 -2.45 -8.26 -9.39
N ASP A 14 -1.25 -7.78 -9.09
CA ASP A 14 -0.02 -8.57 -9.14
C ASP A 14 0.91 -8.13 -8.01
N MET A 15 1.69 -9.05 -7.48
CA MET A 15 2.70 -8.78 -6.46
C MET A 15 3.99 -9.51 -6.83
N SER A 16 5.11 -8.82 -6.66
CA SER A 16 6.46 -9.39 -6.76
C SER A 16 7.22 -9.08 -5.49
N GLU A 17 8.44 -9.59 -5.39
CA GLU A 17 9.32 -9.31 -4.25
C GLU A 17 9.61 -7.80 -4.07
N THR A 18 9.65 -7.05 -5.18
CA THR A 18 10.09 -5.63 -5.17
C THR A 18 8.95 -4.62 -5.27
N GLY A 19 7.71 -5.06 -5.52
CA GLY A 19 6.59 -4.15 -5.67
C GLY A 19 5.27 -4.84 -5.97
N ALA A 20 4.27 -4.04 -6.30
CA ALA A 20 2.94 -4.54 -6.64
C ALA A 20 2.23 -3.63 -7.63
N ARG A 21 1.28 -4.21 -8.35
CA ARG A 21 0.26 -3.48 -9.11
C ARG A 21 -1.04 -3.54 -8.32
N ILE A 22 -1.61 -2.37 -8.03
CA ILE A 22 -2.84 -2.27 -7.26
C ILE A 22 -3.89 -1.47 -8.02
N VAL A 23 -5.16 -1.75 -7.72
CA VAL A 23 -6.31 -0.92 -8.11
C VAL A 23 -6.91 -0.34 -6.85
N CYS A 24 -7.18 0.97 -6.83
CA CYS A 24 -7.93 1.60 -5.75
C CYS A 24 -9.05 2.48 -6.32
N GLY A 25 -10.12 2.68 -5.55
CA GLY A 25 -11.28 3.46 -5.96
C GLY A 25 -10.95 4.94 -6.17
N ASP A 26 -10.17 5.51 -5.25
CA ASP A 26 -9.64 6.87 -5.36
C ASP A 26 -8.10 6.83 -5.32
N GLN A 27 -7.49 7.14 -6.46
CA GLN A 27 -6.03 7.22 -6.59
C GLN A 27 -5.43 8.42 -5.87
N THR A 28 -6.19 9.51 -5.73
CA THR A 28 -5.72 10.78 -5.15
C THR A 28 -5.58 10.66 -3.63
N ALA A 29 -6.37 9.79 -3.01
CA ALA A 29 -6.25 9.43 -1.60
C ALA A 29 -4.95 8.65 -1.27
N VAL A 30 -4.28 8.08 -2.26
CA VAL A 30 -3.00 7.36 -2.06
C VAL A 30 -1.84 8.34 -2.22
N PRO A 31 -1.10 8.68 -1.17
CA PRO A 31 0.05 9.57 -1.28
C PRO A 31 1.22 8.91 -2.03
N ARG A 32 2.24 9.70 -2.39
CA ARG A 32 3.42 9.19 -3.09
C ARG A 32 4.14 8.09 -2.30
N GLU A 33 4.17 8.21 -0.98
CA GLU A 33 4.79 7.25 -0.06
C GLU A 33 3.80 6.88 1.03
N PHE A 34 3.68 5.59 1.31
CA PHE A 34 2.73 5.07 2.29
C PHE A 34 3.15 3.70 2.80
N ARG A 35 2.41 3.19 3.77
CA ARG A 35 2.58 1.82 4.28
C ARG A 35 1.61 0.91 3.57
N PHE A 36 2.15 -0.08 2.87
CA PHE A 36 1.40 -1.14 2.22
C PHE A 36 1.24 -2.31 3.19
N VAL A 37 -0.01 -2.73 3.42
CA VAL A 37 -0.34 -3.82 4.35
C VAL A 37 -0.94 -4.95 3.53
N THR A 38 -0.45 -6.17 3.76
CA THR A 38 -1.01 -7.41 3.20
C THR A 38 -1.67 -8.17 4.36
N PRO A 39 -2.99 -8.00 4.60
CA PRO A 39 -3.63 -8.55 5.79
C PRO A 39 -3.57 -10.08 5.88
N GLY A 40 -3.70 -10.77 4.75
CA GLY A 40 -3.62 -12.24 4.70
C GLY A 40 -2.27 -12.81 5.12
N GLU A 41 -1.19 -12.04 4.97
CA GLU A 41 0.16 -12.42 5.40
C GLU A 41 0.53 -11.82 6.76
N GLY A 42 -0.27 -10.89 7.29
CA GLY A 42 0.09 -10.12 8.47
C GLY A 42 1.34 -9.26 8.29
N LEU A 43 1.66 -8.86 7.06
CA LEU A 43 2.87 -8.11 6.72
C LEU A 43 2.57 -6.66 6.36
N MET A 44 3.55 -5.80 6.62
CA MET A 44 3.58 -4.38 6.27
C MET A 44 4.94 -4.04 5.64
N ARG A 45 4.92 -3.24 4.58
CA ARG A 45 6.10 -2.67 3.93
C ARG A 45 5.91 -1.18 3.70
N ASN A 46 6.99 -0.40 3.70
CA ASN A 46 6.94 0.94 3.12
C ASN A 46 6.92 0.80 1.60
N ALA A 47 6.13 1.63 0.94
CA ALA A 47 5.98 1.62 -0.50
C ALA A 47 5.92 3.04 -1.06
N LYS A 48 6.34 3.19 -2.32
CA LYS A 48 6.17 4.41 -3.08
C LYS A 48 5.49 4.15 -4.41
N VAL A 49 4.65 5.08 -4.84
CA VAL A 49 4.06 5.08 -6.18
C VAL A 49 5.15 5.40 -7.21
N VAL A 50 5.30 4.53 -8.21
CA VAL A 50 6.25 4.70 -9.32
C VAL A 50 5.56 5.09 -10.62
N TRP A 51 4.29 4.73 -10.79
CA TRP A 51 3.46 5.17 -11.92
C TRP A 51 1.98 5.11 -11.55
N ARG A 52 1.16 5.88 -12.27
CA ARG A 52 -0.31 5.89 -12.19
C ARG A 52 -0.87 5.79 -13.60
N ARG A 53 -1.84 4.90 -13.83
CA ARG A 53 -2.48 4.73 -15.14
C ARG A 53 -3.94 4.28 -14.96
N GLY A 54 -4.90 5.06 -15.43
CA GLY A 54 -6.33 4.74 -15.31
C GLY A 54 -6.79 4.68 -13.85
N ASN A 55 -7.17 3.49 -13.36
CA ASN A 55 -7.48 3.21 -11.94
C ASN A 55 -6.39 2.37 -11.24
N GLN A 56 -5.22 2.22 -11.89
CA GLN A 56 -4.12 1.40 -11.39
C GLN A 56 -2.95 2.27 -10.92
N LEU A 57 -2.26 1.74 -9.91
CA LEU A 57 -0.96 2.23 -9.44
C LEU A 57 0.06 1.10 -9.51
N GLY A 58 1.26 1.46 -9.93
CA GLY A 58 2.45 0.66 -9.67
C GLY A 58 3.14 1.19 -8.43
N ILE A 59 3.47 0.29 -7.51
CA ILE A 59 4.20 0.61 -6.30
C ILE A 59 5.50 -0.18 -6.22
N ARG A 60 6.53 0.44 -5.66
CA ARG A 60 7.79 -0.20 -5.31
C ARG A 60 7.94 -0.25 -3.80
N PHE A 61 8.34 -1.40 -3.26
CA PHE A 61 8.68 -1.53 -1.85
C PHE A 61 10.00 -0.83 -1.56
N THR A 62 10.03 -0.06 -0.48
CA THR A 62 11.19 0.73 -0.02
C THR A 62 11.71 0.24 1.32
N SER A 63 11.09 -0.78 1.90
CA SER A 63 11.57 -1.50 3.07
C SER A 63 11.32 -2.99 2.92
N GLU A 64 12.06 -3.77 3.71
CA GLU A 64 11.73 -5.16 3.97
C GLU A 64 10.34 -5.32 4.57
N ALA A 65 9.81 -6.54 4.46
CA ALA A 65 8.58 -6.93 5.13
C ALA A 65 8.79 -6.94 6.64
N ARG A 66 7.88 -6.30 7.37
CA ARG A 66 7.77 -6.44 8.82
C ARG A 66 6.37 -6.88 9.20
N GLN A 67 6.23 -7.45 10.38
CA GLN A 67 4.92 -7.80 10.89
C GLN A 67 4.06 -6.54 11.04
N ALA A 68 2.86 -6.56 10.46
CA ALA A 68 1.88 -5.52 10.68
C ALA A 68 1.51 -5.55 12.17
N PRO A 69 1.52 -4.41 12.88
CA PRO A 69 1.03 -4.38 14.25
C PRO A 69 -0.39 -4.93 14.27
N LEU A 70 -0.68 -5.82 15.22
CA LEU A 70 -2.03 -6.33 15.45
C LEU A 70 -2.95 -5.13 15.67
N ARG A 71 -3.71 -4.79 14.64
CA ARG A 71 -4.64 -3.68 14.74
C ARG A 71 -5.87 -4.22 15.45
N LYS A 72 -5.94 -3.99 16.77
CA LYS A 72 -7.21 -4.08 17.49
C LYS A 72 -8.07 -2.93 16.96
N TRP A 73 -9.07 -3.28 16.15
CA TRP A 73 -10.13 -2.37 15.74
C TRP A 73 -11.05 -2.09 16.93
#